data_AF-A0A2W5SMC1-F1
#
_entry.id   AF-A0A2W5SMC1-F1
#
_cell.length_a   1.000
_cell.length_b   1.000
_cell.length_c   1.000
_cell.angle_alpha   90.00
_cell.angle_beta   90.00
_cell.angle_gamma   90.00
#
_symmetry.space_group_name_H-M   'P 1'
#
loop_
_entity.id
_entity.type
_entity.pdbx_description
1 polymer ?
#
loop_
_entity_poly.entity_id
_entity_poly.type
_entity_poly.pdbx_seq_one_letter_code
_entity_poly.pdbx_strand_id
1 'polypeptide(L)' 'MAKDKEQYVDPGWPQHLEEGEHPVTEVVSHVPGATSPYGEDTKFPVDSSELNYVHPYIPVNRPFKR' A
#
# COMPACT_ATOMS: atom_id res chain seq x y z
N MET A 1 11.51 20.12 31.17
CA MET A 1 11.26 18.67 31.23
C MET A 1 10.89 18.21 29.83
N ALA A 2 11.71 17.36 29.22
CA ALA A 2 11.52 16.92 27.85
C ALA A 2 10.29 16.00 27.77
N LYS A 3 9.42 16.26 26.79
CA LYS A 3 8.22 15.48 26.51
C LYS A 3 8.65 14.08 26.05
N ASP A 4 8.24 13.06 26.78
CA ASP A 4 8.49 11.66 26.42
C ASP A 4 7.96 11.43 25.00
N LYS A 5 8.84 10.97 24.11
CA LYS A 5 8.48 10.63 22.74
C LYS A 5 7.69 9.34 22.82
N GLU A 6 6.45 9.36 22.31
CA GLU A 6 5.59 8.19 22.25
C GLU A 6 6.39 7.01 21.69
N GLN A 7 6.52 6.00 22.54
CA GLN A 7 7.28 4.80 22.32
C GLN A 7 6.77 4.15 21.03
N TYR A 8 7.69 3.73 20.14
CA TYR A 8 7.37 3.04 18.90
C TYR A 8 6.34 1.94 19.17
N VAL A 9 5.09 2.16 18.78
CA VAL A 9 4.01 1.18 18.89
C VAL A 9 4.05 0.39 17.59
N ASP A 10 4.82 -0.69 17.59
CA ASP A 10 4.58 -1.76 16.63
C ASP A 10 3.21 -2.36 17.00
N PRO A 11 2.21 -2.36 16.11
CA PRO A 11 1.03 -3.20 16.31
C PRO A 11 1.50 -4.66 16.19
N GLY A 12 2.13 -5.16 17.25
CA GLY A 12 2.58 -6.53 17.35
C GLY A 12 1.40 -7.49 17.18
N TRP A 13 1.73 -8.73 16.78
CA TRP A 13 0.74 -9.80 16.65
C TRP A 13 -0.15 -9.90 17.91
N PRO A 14 -1.44 -10.23 17.76
CA PRO A 14 -2.35 -10.29 18.90
C PRO A 14 -1.84 -11.32 19.92
N GLN A 15 -1.66 -10.89 21.17
CA GLN A 15 -1.12 -11.72 22.25
C GLN A 15 -2.20 -12.53 22.98
N HIS A 16 -3.46 -12.28 22.70
CA HIS A 16 -4.63 -12.87 23.36
C HIS A 16 -5.49 -13.68 22.37
N LEU A 17 -4.85 -14.53 21.58
CA LEU A 17 -5.54 -15.49 20.73
C LEU A 17 -5.75 -16.79 21.53
N GLU A 18 -6.93 -17.40 21.39
CA GLU A 18 -7.19 -18.73 21.94
C GLU A 18 -6.28 -19.77 21.28
N GLU A 19 -6.02 -20.89 21.94
CA GLU A 19 -5.13 -21.93 21.41
C GLU A 19 -5.69 -22.51 20.10
N GLY A 20 -4.97 -22.29 19.00
CA GLY A 20 -5.38 -22.66 17.65
C GLY A 20 -5.94 -21.51 16.81
N GLU A 21 -6.11 -20.32 17.37
CA GLU A 21 -6.48 -19.13 16.61
C GLU A 21 -5.26 -18.46 15.98
N HIS A 22 -5.44 -17.94 14.77
CA HIS A 22 -4.40 -17.28 14.00
C HIS A 22 -4.82 -15.84 13.69
N PRO A 23 -3.85 -14.91 13.63
CA PRO A 23 -4.11 -13.56 13.18
C PRO A 23 -4.66 -13.59 11.75
N VAL A 24 -5.85 -13.02 11.58
CA VAL A 24 -6.55 -13.00 10.30
C VAL A 24 -5.83 -12.04 9.36
N THR A 25 -5.23 -12.59 8.31
CA THR A 25 -4.74 -11.80 7.17
C THR A 25 -5.80 -11.80 6.07
N GLU A 26 -5.68 -10.94 5.06
CA GLU A 26 -6.60 -10.94 3.90
C GLU A 26 -6.73 -12.31 3.23
N VAL A 27 -5.72 -13.18 3.35
CA VAL A 27 -5.73 -14.54 2.79
C VAL A 27 -6.60 -15.50 3.60
N VAL A 28 -6.77 -15.24 4.90
CA VAL A 28 -7.42 -16.15 5.86
C VAL A 28 -8.77 -15.58 6.36
N SER A 29 -9.17 -14.39 5.90
CA SER A 29 -10.41 -13.75 6.35
C SER A 29 -11.65 -14.46 5.82
N HIS A 30 -12.64 -14.63 6.70
CA HIS A 30 -13.91 -15.25 6.33
C HIS A 30 -14.72 -14.40 5.34
N VAL A 31 -14.54 -13.09 5.40
CA VAL A 31 -15.09 -12.12 4.44
C VAL A 31 -13.95 -11.68 3.53
N PRO A 32 -14.09 -11.77 2.20
CA PRO A 32 -13.08 -11.23 1.29
C PRO A 32 -12.90 -9.73 1.56
N GLY A 33 -11.66 -9.23 1.42
CA GLY A 33 -11.39 -7.80 1.47
C GLY A 33 -12.24 -7.02 0.45
N ALA A 34 -12.25 -5.69 0.56
CA ALA A 34 -12.99 -4.85 -0.37
C ALA A 34 -12.65 -5.26 -1.81
N THR A 35 -13.69 -5.54 -2.61
CA THR A 35 -13.54 -5.76 -4.05
C THR A 35 -12.70 -4.62 -4.62
N SER A 36 -11.86 -4.93 -5.61
CA SER A 36 -11.10 -3.92 -6.36
C SER A 36 -11.91 -2.64 -6.51
N PRO A 37 -11.32 -1.44 -6.29
CA PRO A 37 -12.06 -0.18 -6.43
C PRO A 37 -12.65 0.01 -7.85
N TYR A 38 -12.21 -0.78 -8.81
CA TYR A 38 -12.69 -0.82 -10.19
C TYR A 38 -13.77 -1.89 -10.47
N GLY A 39 -14.19 -2.64 -9.44
CA GLY A 39 -15.17 -3.72 -9.54
C GLY A 39 -14.75 -4.87 -10.46
N GLU A 40 -15.74 -5.63 -10.92
CA GLU A 40 -15.59 -6.70 -11.92
C GLU A 40 -15.60 -6.17 -13.37
N ASP A 41 -15.99 -4.91 -13.56
CA ASP A 41 -16.17 -4.30 -14.88
C ASP A 41 -14.82 -4.01 -15.56
N THR A 42 -13.77 -3.76 -14.78
CA THR A 42 -12.45 -3.40 -15.30
C THR A 42 -11.52 -4.61 -15.30
N LYS A 43 -11.14 -5.04 -16.49
CA LYS A 43 -10.15 -6.13 -16.66
C LYS A 43 -8.75 -5.56 -16.75
N PHE A 44 -7.86 -6.09 -15.90
CA PHE A 44 -6.45 -5.73 -15.90
C PHE A 44 -5.60 -6.77 -16.64
N PRO A 45 -4.49 -6.37 -17.27
CA PRO A 45 -4.05 -4.98 -17.47
C PRO A 45 -4.89 -4.25 -18.52
N VAL A 46 -5.12 -2.96 -18.31
CA VAL A 46 -5.74 -2.06 -19.31
C VAL A 46 -4.70 -1.60 -20.34
N ASP A 47 -5.15 -1.18 -21.52
CA ASP A 47 -4.25 -0.67 -22.55
C ASP A 47 -3.53 0.61 -22.08
N SER A 48 -2.25 0.72 -22.39
CA SER A 48 -1.43 1.86 -21.96
C SER A 48 -1.90 3.21 -22.49
N SER A 49 -2.60 3.23 -23.64
CA SER A 49 -3.18 4.44 -24.23
C SER A 49 -4.41 4.96 -23.49
N GLU A 50 -5.05 4.12 -22.67
CA GLU A 50 -6.20 4.51 -21.83
C GLU A 50 -5.77 5.08 -20.47
N LEU A 51 -4.50 4.91 -20.11
CA LEU A 51 -3.95 5.42 -18.87
C LEU A 51 -3.70 6.93 -18.97
N ASN A 52 -4.29 7.71 -18.07
CA ASN A 52 -3.92 9.12 -17.85
C ASN A 52 -2.58 9.27 -17.11
N TYR A 53 -1.67 8.31 -17.28
CA TYR A 53 -0.37 8.30 -16.64
C TYR A 53 0.66 9.00 -17.52
N VAL A 54 1.38 9.96 -16.93
CA VAL A 54 2.53 10.61 -17.56
C VAL A 54 3.77 10.23 -16.76
N HIS A 55 4.72 9.56 -17.39
CA HIS A 55 5.96 9.18 -16.73
C HIS A 55 6.75 10.44 -16.36
N PRO A 56 7.08 10.65 -15.07
CA PRO A 56 7.84 11.82 -14.67
C PRO A 56 9.22 11.76 -15.30
N TYR A 57 9.58 12.81 -16.03
CA TYR A 57 10.90 12.97 -16.64
C TYR A 57 11.65 14.09 -15.94
N ILE A 58 12.86 13.79 -15.46
CA ILE A 58 13.76 14.80 -14.93
C ILE A 58 14.68 15.25 -16.07
N PRO A 59 14.65 16.53 -16.47
CA PRO A 59 15.58 17.03 -17.48
C PRO A 59 17.02 16.96 -16.96
N VAL A 60 17.92 16.43 -17.79
CA VAL A 60 19.36 16.45 -17.50
C VAL A 60 19.84 17.90 -17.43
N ASN A 61 20.58 18.24 -16.37
CA ASN A 61 21.15 19.57 -16.20
C ASN A 61 22.14 19.85 -17.36
N ARG A 62 21.93 20.94 -18.09
CA ARG A 62 22.87 21.34 -19.16
C ARG A 62 23.96 22.22 -18.56
N PRO A 63 25.25 21.93 -18.78
CA PRO A 63 26.30 22.83 -18.36
C PRO A 63 26.15 24.17 -19.09
N PHE A 64 26.28 25.28 -18.35
CA PHE A 64 26.29 26.62 -18.91
C PHE A 64 27.47 26.74 -19.88
N LYS A 65 27.21 26.98 -21.18
CA LYS A 65 28.28 27.27 -22.15
C LYS A 65 28.79 28.68 -21.84
N ARG A 66 30.07 28.78 -21.48
CA ARG A 66 30.79 30.05 -21.35
C ARG A 66 30.90 30.76 -22.69
#